data_AF-A0A7W1SQ48-F1
#
_entry.id   AF-A0A7W1SQ48-F1
#
_cell.length_a   1.000
_cell.length_b   1.000
_cell.length_c   1.000
_cell.angle_alpha   90.00
_cell.angle_beta   90.00
_cell.angle_gamma   90.00
#
_symmetry.space_group_name_H-M   'P 1'
#
loop_
_entity.id
_entity.type
_entity.pdbx_description
1 polymer ?
#
loop_
_entity_poly.entity_id
_entity_poly.type
_entity_poly.pdbx_seq_one_letter_code
_entity_poly.pdbx_strand_id
1 'polypeptide(L)'
;MVTENKFDKLLILLIYLSIFLNSFVFFTTPFEFYFGYIAYIILLPFFFARYKLPRNIILLFLFLLLFGLFQVYIGNNVLSQFFKIYFGVALSYIFYYFVVIEFKYDVQKLFKWYLLGCYWVSIIAIVQYISFNIGFTLGYDYTWLFNKWGVVVEVGKIRVNSIFGEPSYLAIFLTGAVFVSFNDLLFYKNPYYFNKIKAVVIIIASVLTTSSAGYLGYFFILVIFLVNFGFIRYALIITPLALIIFVQLYNNVPAFKDRFEGSLEIFTTGKFEIGKTNGSSIILYNNYHIAVENFKENFLGTGLGSHPTAYDKHSITKHIKMTGFANNQQDANAMFNRLLSETGILG
;
A
#
# COMPACT_ATOMS: atom_id res chain seq x y z
N MET A 1 -22.47 15.52 23.33
CA MET A 1 -21.38 15.94 22.42
C MET A 1 -20.43 16.79 23.24
N VAL A 2 -19.33 16.21 23.72
CA VAL A 2 -18.28 17.00 24.39
C VAL A 2 -17.65 17.88 23.31
N THR A 3 -17.66 19.19 23.52
CA THR A 3 -17.02 20.16 22.63
C THR A 3 -15.53 19.83 22.53
N GLU A 4 -15.13 19.16 21.44
CA GLU A 4 -13.72 18.88 21.14
C GLU A 4 -12.94 20.19 21.17
N ASN A 5 -11.88 20.23 21.97
CA ASN A 5 -11.05 21.40 22.15
C ASN A 5 -10.42 21.79 20.79
N LYS A 6 -10.07 23.06 20.59
CA LYS A 6 -9.38 23.51 19.35
C LYS A 6 -8.11 22.69 19.10
N PHE A 7 -7.44 22.28 20.17
CA PHE A 7 -6.29 21.39 20.12
C PHE A 7 -6.61 20.01 19.52
N ASP A 8 -7.73 19.40 19.94
CA ASP A 8 -8.16 18.09 19.44
C ASP A 8 -8.44 18.15 17.94
N LYS A 9 -9.07 19.23 17.47
CA LYS A 9 -9.36 19.43 16.04
C LYS A 9 -8.10 19.56 15.20
N LEU A 10 -7.10 20.31 15.69
CA LEU A 10 -5.81 20.45 15.01
C LEU A 10 -5.07 19.12 14.96
N LEU A 11 -5.06 18.39 16.08
CA LEU A 11 -4.47 17.06 16.18
C LEU A 11 -5.09 16.10 15.15
N ILE A 12 -6.43 16.03 15.11
CA ILE A 12 -7.16 15.20 14.17
C ILE A 12 -6.80 15.59 12.73
N LEU A 13 -6.84 16.89 12.40
CA LEU A 13 -6.50 17.38 11.06
C LEU A 13 -5.10 16.94 10.64
N LEU A 14 -4.09 17.11 11.50
CA LEU A 14 -2.71 16.72 11.21
C LEU A 14 -2.57 15.20 11.03
N ILE A 15 -3.28 14.39 11.81
CA ILE A 15 -3.33 12.93 11.63
C ILE A 15 -3.93 12.60 10.25
N TYR A 16 -5.05 13.21 9.88
CA TYR A 16 -5.65 12.99 8.56
C TYR A 16 -4.69 13.37 7.43
N LEU A 17 -4.06 14.54 7.51
CA LEU A 17 -3.09 14.98 6.50
C LEU A 17 -1.90 14.03 6.40
N SER A 18 -1.45 13.46 7.53
CA SER A 18 -0.35 12.49 7.53
C SER A 18 -0.67 11.15 6.88
N ILE A 19 -1.95 10.79 6.81
CA ILE A 19 -2.42 9.51 6.27
C ILE A 19 -2.90 9.65 4.82
N PHE A 20 -3.68 10.69 4.54
CA PHE A 20 -4.43 10.84 3.28
C PHE A 20 -3.71 11.67 2.23
N LEU A 21 -2.72 12.49 2.60
CA LEU A 21 -2.03 13.38 1.67
C LEU A 21 -0.61 12.87 1.35
N ASN A 22 -0.51 11.92 0.42
CA ASN A 22 0.78 11.37 -0.04
C ASN A 22 1.25 11.91 -1.40
N SER A 23 0.47 12.77 -2.05
CA SER A 23 0.74 13.31 -3.40
C SER A 23 1.50 14.62 -3.41
N PHE A 24 1.86 15.14 -2.23
CA PHE A 24 2.57 16.39 -2.10
C PHE A 24 3.89 16.16 -1.38
N VAL A 25 4.99 16.54 -2.03
CA VAL A 25 6.35 16.49 -1.49
C VAL A 25 6.97 17.88 -1.53
N PHE A 26 7.72 18.27 -0.50
CA PHE A 26 8.40 19.57 -0.52
C PHE A 26 9.71 19.53 -1.33
N PHE A 27 10.42 18.41 -1.27
CA PHE A 27 11.65 18.15 -2.01
C PHE A 27 11.85 16.65 -2.16
N THR A 28 12.69 16.25 -3.13
CA THR A 28 13.01 14.85 -3.45
C THR A 28 14.45 14.46 -3.11
N THR A 29 15.31 15.44 -2.85
CA THR A 29 16.73 15.26 -2.49
C THR A 29 17.04 15.94 -1.15
N PRO A 30 17.77 15.29 -0.21
CA PRO A 30 18.37 13.95 -0.29
C PRO A 30 17.38 12.79 -0.07
N PHE A 31 16.13 13.08 0.29
CA PHE A 31 15.02 12.13 0.38
C PHE A 31 13.71 12.84 0.05
N GLU A 32 12.63 12.06 -0.12
CA GLU A 32 11.30 12.62 -0.38
C GLU A 32 10.64 13.08 0.92
N PHE A 33 10.54 14.39 1.11
CA PHE A 33 9.89 14.96 2.29
C PHE A 33 8.41 15.20 2.03
N TYR A 34 7.59 14.22 2.39
CA TYR A 34 6.14 14.26 2.21
C TYR A 34 5.47 15.26 3.14
N PHE A 35 4.34 15.82 2.70
CA PHE A 35 3.54 16.73 3.52
C PHE A 35 3.21 16.15 4.90
N GLY A 36 2.91 14.85 4.96
CA GLY A 36 2.60 14.17 6.20
C GLY A 36 3.67 14.28 7.29
N TYR A 37 4.94 14.50 6.94
CA TYR A 37 6.01 14.67 7.91
C TYR A 37 5.93 15.98 8.71
N ILE A 38 5.17 16.97 8.24
CA ILE A 38 4.87 18.17 9.05
C ILE A 38 4.14 17.79 10.34
N ALA A 39 3.19 16.85 10.25
CA ALA A 39 2.48 16.36 11.43
C ALA A 39 3.46 15.76 12.45
N TYR A 40 4.50 15.08 11.96
CA TYR A 40 5.48 14.41 12.81
C TYR A 40 6.35 15.46 13.51
N ILE A 41 6.86 16.45 12.78
CA ILE A 41 7.68 17.54 13.33
C ILE A 41 6.93 18.33 14.41
N ILE A 42 5.64 18.63 14.18
CA ILE A 42 4.84 19.43 15.11
C ILE A 42 4.45 18.62 16.35
N LEU A 43 3.98 17.38 16.18
CA LEU A 43 3.33 16.64 17.25
C LEU A 43 4.27 15.70 18.01
N LEU A 44 5.33 15.14 17.40
CA LEU A 44 6.24 14.22 18.10
C LEU A 44 6.91 14.86 19.33
N PRO A 45 7.45 16.09 19.28
CA PRO A 45 8.05 16.70 20.47
C PRO A 45 7.05 16.83 21.62
N PHE A 46 5.81 17.21 21.31
CA PHE A 46 4.72 17.27 22.28
C PHE A 46 4.39 15.88 22.86
N PHE A 47 4.32 14.86 22.01
CA PHE A 47 4.07 13.49 22.47
C PHE A 47 5.19 12.93 23.33
N PHE A 48 6.46 13.17 23.00
CA PHE A 48 7.58 12.75 23.84
C PHE A 48 7.62 13.47 25.19
N ALA A 49 7.17 14.72 25.25
CA ALA A 49 7.06 15.45 26.52
C ALA A 49 5.93 14.89 27.41
N ARG A 50 4.87 14.35 26.80
CA ARG A 50 3.67 13.88 27.51
C ARG A 50 3.67 12.38 27.82
N TYR A 51 4.26 11.57 26.95
CA TYR A 51 4.17 10.12 26.96
C TYR A 51 5.54 9.47 26.99
N LYS A 52 5.65 8.37 27.74
CA LYS A 52 6.85 7.53 27.77
C LYS A 52 6.75 6.43 26.71
N LEU A 53 7.87 6.14 26.05
CA LEU A 53 7.93 5.00 25.14
C LEU A 53 7.98 3.69 25.95
N PRO A 54 7.16 2.68 25.64
CA PRO A 54 7.27 1.36 26.23
C PRO A 54 8.63 0.75 25.98
N ARG A 55 9.16 0.07 27.01
CA ARG A 55 10.43 -0.66 26.93
C ARG A 55 10.48 -1.63 25.75
N ASN A 56 9.37 -2.30 25.45
CA ASN A 56 9.32 -3.27 24.35
C ASN A 56 9.54 -2.61 22.98
N ILE A 57 8.98 -1.42 22.75
CA ILE A 57 9.17 -0.67 21.52
C ILE A 57 10.63 -0.20 21.42
N ILE A 58 11.19 0.29 22.53
CA ILE A 58 12.62 0.67 22.59
C ILE A 58 13.51 -0.53 22.25
N LEU A 59 13.26 -1.68 22.88
CA LEU A 59 14.05 -2.90 22.67
C LEU A 59 13.93 -3.41 21.23
N LEU A 60 12.74 -3.37 20.64
CA LEU A 60 12.53 -3.74 19.25
C LEU A 60 13.37 -2.87 18.31
N PHE A 61 13.24 -1.54 18.43
CA PHE A 61 14.00 -0.63 17.56
C PHE A 61 15.50 -0.64 17.86
N LEU A 62 15.90 -0.87 19.11
CA LEU A 62 17.31 -1.07 19.45
C LEU A 62 17.86 -2.35 18.80
N PHE A 63 17.10 -3.45 18.82
CA PHE A 63 17.49 -4.68 18.14
C PHE A 63 17.63 -4.45 16.63
N LEU A 64 16.64 -3.83 15.99
CA LEU A 64 16.70 -3.49 14.56
C LEU A 64 17.87 -2.54 14.24
N LEU A 65 18.20 -1.63 15.16
CA LEU A 65 19.35 -0.73 15.03
C LEU A 65 20.66 -1.49 15.04
N LEU A 66 20.89 -2.30 16.08
CA LEU A 66 22.13 -3.06 16.26
C LEU A 66 22.30 -4.09 15.14
N PHE A 67 21.23 -4.80 14.78
CA PHE A 67 21.25 -5.75 13.68
C PHE A 67 21.53 -5.08 12.34
N GLY A 68 20.87 -3.94 12.05
CA GLY A 68 21.11 -3.19 10.82
C GLY A 68 22.53 -2.64 10.73
N LEU A 69 23.09 -2.10 11.82
CA LEU A 69 24.49 -1.64 11.86
C LEU A 69 25.48 -2.79 11.66
N PHE A 70 25.22 -3.95 12.24
CA PHE A 70 26.02 -5.16 11.99
C PHE A 70 25.98 -5.56 10.50
N GLN A 71 24.80 -5.54 9.87
CA GLN A 71 24.65 -5.85 8.45
C GLN A 71 25.34 -4.83 7.53
N VAL A 72 25.34 -3.55 7.91
CA VAL A 72 26.13 -2.52 7.22
C VAL A 72 27.62 -2.79 7.37
N TYR A 73 28.09 -3.15 8.56
CA TYR A 73 29.50 -3.44 8.82
C TYR A 73 30.04 -4.60 7.96
N ILE A 74 29.25 -5.66 7.75
CA ILE A 74 29.64 -6.80 6.90
C ILE A 74 29.37 -6.60 5.40
N GLY A 75 28.89 -5.41 4.99
CA GLY A 75 28.69 -5.06 3.59
C GLY A 75 27.40 -5.61 2.95
N ASN A 76 26.44 -6.05 3.76
CA ASN A 76 25.12 -6.51 3.29
C ASN A 76 24.10 -5.38 3.15
N ASN A 77 24.43 -4.19 3.62
CA ASN A 77 23.57 -3.02 3.54
C ASN A 77 24.41 -1.74 3.46
N VAL A 78 23.80 -0.65 2.98
CA VAL A 78 24.43 0.67 2.89
C VAL A 78 23.91 1.56 4.00
N LEU A 79 24.82 2.27 4.70
CA LEU A 79 24.49 3.12 5.85
C LEU A 79 23.36 4.13 5.56
N SER A 80 23.40 4.77 4.40
CA SER A 80 22.39 5.77 3.98
C SER A 80 21.01 5.16 3.77
N GLN A 81 20.92 3.97 3.16
CA GLN A 81 19.66 3.28 2.93
C GLN A 81 19.09 2.74 4.26
N PHE A 82 19.95 2.14 5.08
CA PHE A 82 19.58 1.65 6.40
C PHE A 82 18.93 2.75 7.25
N PHE A 83 19.60 3.89 7.44
CA PHE A 83 19.05 4.96 8.26
C PHE A 83 17.79 5.59 7.66
N LYS A 84 17.72 5.73 6.33
CA LYS A 84 16.52 6.25 5.65
C LYS A 84 15.28 5.40 6.00
N ILE A 85 15.38 4.08 5.89
CA ILE A 85 14.26 3.18 6.18
C ILE A 85 14.03 3.03 7.68
N TYR A 86 15.10 2.84 8.47
CA TYR A 86 15.02 2.71 9.92
C TYR A 86 14.31 3.90 10.58
N PHE A 87 14.72 5.14 10.28
CA PHE A 87 14.07 6.33 10.84
C PHE A 87 12.64 6.49 10.33
N GLY A 88 12.39 6.22 9.05
CA GLY A 88 11.04 6.25 8.47
C GLY A 88 10.06 5.34 9.22
N VAL A 89 10.45 4.07 9.43
CA VAL A 89 9.64 3.08 10.16
C VAL A 89 9.54 3.44 11.65
N ALA A 90 10.65 3.78 12.31
CA ALA A 90 10.67 4.11 13.73
C ALA A 90 9.81 5.33 14.06
N LEU A 91 9.99 6.43 13.32
CA LEU A 91 9.22 7.65 13.56
C LEU A 91 7.73 7.43 13.29
N SER A 92 7.39 6.74 12.19
CA SER A 92 5.99 6.46 11.87
C SER A 92 5.32 5.58 12.94
N TYR A 93 6.00 4.51 13.38
CA TYR A 93 5.47 3.62 14.40
C TYR A 93 5.29 4.33 15.74
N ILE A 94 6.30 5.08 16.20
CA ILE A 94 6.24 5.82 17.46
C ILE A 94 5.16 6.90 17.40
N PHE A 95 5.05 7.62 16.28
CA PHE A 95 4.03 8.64 16.08
C PHE A 95 2.62 8.06 16.23
N TYR A 96 2.29 7.01 15.47
CA TYR A 96 0.95 6.41 15.54
C TYR A 96 0.69 5.67 16.86
N TYR A 97 1.73 5.12 17.50
CA TYR A 97 1.61 4.60 18.86
C TYR A 97 1.17 5.69 19.85
N PHE A 98 1.77 6.89 19.79
CA PHE A 98 1.36 8.01 20.63
C PHE A 98 -0.03 8.54 20.28
N VAL A 99 -0.41 8.56 18.99
CA VAL A 99 -1.78 8.87 18.58
C VAL A 99 -2.76 7.91 19.28
N VAL A 100 -2.51 6.61 19.26
CA VAL A 100 -3.37 5.62 19.93
C VAL A 100 -3.46 5.88 21.44
N ILE A 101 -2.35 6.22 22.10
CA ILE A 101 -2.36 6.59 23.53
C ILE A 101 -3.19 7.86 23.78
N GLU A 102 -3.00 8.92 22.98
CA GLU A 102 -3.71 10.19 23.13
C GLU A 102 -5.22 9.99 23.04
N PHE A 103 -5.66 9.11 22.14
CA PHE A 103 -7.06 8.69 22.00
C PHE A 103 -7.47 7.58 22.97
N LYS A 104 -6.68 7.32 24.02
CA LYS A 104 -6.96 6.37 25.10
C LYS A 104 -7.31 4.97 24.59
N TYR A 105 -6.63 4.53 23.53
CA TYR A 105 -6.88 3.24 22.88
C TYR A 105 -8.30 3.07 22.31
N ASP A 106 -9.02 4.15 22.03
CA ASP A 106 -10.30 4.11 21.30
C ASP A 106 -10.07 3.87 19.80
N VAL A 107 -9.67 2.63 19.47
CA VAL A 107 -9.40 2.18 18.11
C VAL A 107 -10.65 2.27 17.24
N GLN A 108 -11.84 2.10 17.82
CA GLN A 108 -13.10 2.22 17.09
C GLN A 108 -13.31 3.66 16.59
N LYS A 109 -13.07 4.67 17.44
CA LYS A 109 -13.16 6.09 17.03
C LYS A 109 -12.15 6.41 15.93
N LEU A 110 -10.88 5.99 16.09
CA LEU A 110 -9.84 6.18 15.07
C LEU A 110 -10.21 5.52 13.74
N PHE A 111 -10.74 4.30 13.79
CA PHE A 111 -11.16 3.58 12.59
C PHE A 111 -12.35 4.24 11.91
N LYS A 112 -13.35 4.72 12.66
CA LYS A 112 -14.48 5.50 12.09
C LYS A 112 -14.02 6.78 11.39
N TRP A 113 -12.98 7.44 11.90
CA TRP A 113 -12.35 8.56 11.22
C TRP A 113 -11.67 8.16 9.92
N TYR A 114 -10.86 7.09 9.93
CA TYR A 114 -10.32 6.52 8.70
C TYR A 114 -11.42 6.21 7.67
N LEU A 115 -12.53 5.59 8.09
CA LEU A 115 -13.68 5.29 7.22
C LEU A 115 -14.34 6.56 6.66
N LEU A 116 -14.44 7.62 7.46
CA LEU A 116 -14.95 8.91 6.99
C LEU A 116 -14.04 9.53 5.92
N GLY A 117 -12.73 9.50 6.13
CA GLY A 117 -11.76 9.97 5.13
C GLY A 117 -11.83 9.15 3.84
N CYS A 118 -11.96 7.81 3.95
CA CYS A 118 -12.14 6.91 2.80
C CYS A 118 -13.36 7.28 1.96
N TYR A 119 -14.47 7.65 2.61
CA TYR A 119 -15.66 8.12 1.91
C TYR A 119 -15.40 9.41 1.11
N TRP A 120 -14.70 10.38 1.69
CA TRP A 120 -14.39 11.63 0.99
C TRP A 120 -13.45 11.45 -0.19
N VAL A 121 -12.37 10.67 -0.04
CA VAL A 121 -11.47 10.38 -1.18
C VAL A 121 -12.16 9.55 -2.27
N SER A 122 -13.16 8.74 -1.90
CA SER A 122 -13.99 8.01 -2.87
C SER A 122 -14.89 8.96 -3.66
N ILE A 123 -15.48 9.98 -3.02
CA ILE A 123 -16.23 11.03 -3.74
C ILE A 123 -15.31 11.74 -4.73
N ILE A 124 -14.12 12.17 -4.29
CA ILE A 124 -13.15 12.84 -5.16
C ILE A 124 -12.78 11.94 -6.34
N ALA A 125 -12.59 10.64 -6.12
CA ALA A 125 -12.32 9.68 -7.19
C ALA A 125 -13.47 9.59 -8.22
N ILE A 126 -14.72 9.59 -7.77
CA ILE A 126 -15.89 9.58 -8.67
C ILE A 126 -15.96 10.91 -9.45
N VAL A 127 -15.72 12.05 -8.79
CA VAL A 127 -15.65 13.36 -9.46
C VAL A 127 -14.55 13.37 -10.51
N GLN A 128 -13.38 12.82 -10.19
CA GLN A 128 -12.26 12.66 -11.11
C GLN A 128 -12.68 11.86 -12.36
N TYR A 129 -13.34 10.72 -12.16
CA TYR A 129 -13.83 9.87 -13.26
C TYR A 129 -14.86 10.60 -14.13
N ILE A 130 -15.87 11.24 -13.53
CA ILE A 130 -16.91 11.96 -14.28
C ILE A 130 -16.28 13.11 -15.07
N SER A 131 -15.39 13.87 -14.42
CA SER A 131 -14.70 15.01 -15.03
C SER A 131 -13.88 14.60 -16.26
N PHE A 132 -13.22 13.45 -16.21
CA PHE A 132 -12.49 12.90 -17.36
C PHE A 132 -13.42 12.59 -18.54
N ASN A 133 -14.56 11.95 -18.27
CA ASN A 133 -15.51 11.58 -19.32
C ASN A 133 -16.19 12.79 -19.99
N ILE A 134 -16.35 13.91 -19.28
CA ILE A 134 -16.91 15.15 -19.84
C ILE A 134 -15.84 16.12 -20.35
N GLY A 135 -14.55 15.77 -20.27
CA GLY A 135 -13.44 16.62 -20.71
C GLY A 135 -13.12 17.83 -19.81
N PHE A 136 -13.57 17.83 -18.56
CA PHE A 136 -13.28 18.92 -17.61
C PHE A 136 -11.90 18.75 -16.95
N THR A 137 -10.87 19.31 -17.57
CA THR A 137 -9.45 19.14 -17.16
C THR A 137 -9.18 19.43 -15.69
N LEU A 138 -9.64 20.55 -15.14
CA LEU A 138 -9.40 20.90 -13.72
C LEU A 138 -10.04 19.90 -12.74
N GLY A 139 -11.05 19.15 -13.16
CA GLY A 139 -11.75 18.18 -12.34
C GLY A 139 -11.16 16.78 -12.35
N TYR A 140 -10.32 16.44 -13.35
CA TYR A 140 -9.65 15.14 -13.43
C TYR A 140 -8.12 15.19 -13.35
N ASP A 141 -7.52 16.36 -13.59
CA ASP A 141 -6.08 16.59 -13.48
C ASP A 141 -5.81 17.49 -12.27
N TYR A 142 -5.22 16.92 -11.21
CA TYR A 142 -4.89 17.61 -9.97
C TYR A 142 -3.41 18.01 -9.87
N THR A 143 -2.66 17.99 -10.98
CA THR A 143 -1.26 18.46 -11.02
C THR A 143 -1.10 19.93 -10.62
N TRP A 144 -2.16 20.73 -10.74
CA TRP A 144 -2.20 22.12 -10.26
C TRP A 144 -2.18 22.25 -8.74
N LEU A 145 -2.51 21.18 -8.01
CA LEU A 145 -2.53 21.13 -6.55
C LEU A 145 -1.43 20.24 -5.97
N PHE A 146 -1.09 19.15 -6.66
CA PHE A 146 -0.18 18.12 -6.19
C PHE A 146 1.01 17.95 -7.13
N ASN A 147 2.22 18.00 -6.59
CA ASN A 147 3.46 17.92 -7.37
C ASN A 147 4.05 16.51 -7.50
N LYS A 148 3.51 15.53 -6.76
CA LYS A 148 3.79 14.10 -6.91
C LYS A 148 2.50 13.35 -7.22
N TRP A 149 1.91 13.72 -8.35
CA TRP A 149 0.63 13.23 -8.82
C TRP A 149 0.58 13.28 -10.35
N GLY A 150 -0.20 12.41 -10.98
CA GLY A 150 -0.40 12.44 -12.42
C GLY A 150 -1.67 11.73 -12.87
N VAL A 151 -2.14 12.10 -14.06
CA VAL A 151 -3.26 11.42 -14.72
C VAL A 151 -2.76 10.11 -15.32
N VAL A 152 -3.41 9.00 -14.95
CA VAL A 152 -3.08 7.67 -15.46
C VAL A 152 -4.22 7.18 -16.35
N VAL A 153 -3.93 6.91 -17.62
CA VAL A 153 -4.92 6.45 -18.61
C VAL A 153 -4.51 5.07 -19.13
N GLU A 154 -5.45 4.13 -19.15
CA GLU A 154 -5.26 2.77 -19.68
C GLU A 154 -6.45 2.42 -20.60
N VAL A 155 -6.15 2.09 -21.87
CA VAL A 155 -7.17 1.79 -22.91
C VAL A 155 -8.25 2.88 -23.02
N GLY A 156 -7.84 4.15 -23.03
CA GLY A 156 -8.75 5.30 -23.14
C GLY A 156 -9.64 5.56 -21.93
N LYS A 157 -9.45 4.83 -20.82
CA LYS A 157 -10.15 5.05 -19.54
C LYS A 157 -9.18 5.57 -18.50
N ILE A 158 -9.64 6.54 -17.70
CA ILE A 158 -8.87 7.02 -16.56
C ILE A 158 -8.85 5.97 -15.45
N ARG A 159 -7.67 5.79 -14.87
CA ARG A 159 -7.48 5.04 -13.62
C ARG A 159 -7.44 6.05 -12.49
N VAL A 160 -8.48 6.05 -11.65
CA VAL A 160 -8.61 7.09 -10.62
C VAL A 160 -7.61 6.86 -9.49
N ASN A 161 -6.98 7.95 -9.06
CA ASN A 161 -6.05 8.01 -7.94
C ASN A 161 -6.48 9.04 -6.90
N SER A 162 -7.53 9.83 -7.14
CA SER A 162 -8.07 10.82 -6.20
C SER A 162 -6.96 11.77 -5.72
N ILE A 163 -6.80 11.95 -4.42
CA ILE A 163 -5.70 12.73 -3.83
C ILE A 163 -4.43 11.91 -3.59
N PHE A 164 -4.35 10.66 -4.05
CA PHE A 164 -3.17 9.80 -3.93
C PHE A 164 -2.31 9.84 -5.19
N GLY A 165 -1.00 9.62 -5.03
CA GLY A 165 -0.05 9.78 -6.13
C GLY A 165 -0.27 8.75 -7.25
N GLU A 166 -0.84 7.59 -6.93
CA GLU A 166 -1.08 6.49 -7.86
C GLU A 166 -2.41 5.76 -7.60
N PRO A 167 -3.03 5.16 -8.63
CA PRO A 167 -4.27 4.39 -8.47
C PRO A 167 -4.10 3.17 -7.54
N SER A 168 -2.91 2.56 -7.53
CA SER A 168 -2.53 1.45 -6.65
C SER A 168 -2.63 1.84 -5.17
N TYR A 169 -2.13 3.02 -4.81
CA TYR A 169 -2.18 3.54 -3.44
C TYR A 169 -3.60 3.78 -2.97
N LEU A 170 -4.45 4.43 -3.78
CA LEU A 170 -5.86 4.60 -3.46
C LEU A 170 -6.55 3.24 -3.25
N ALA A 171 -6.30 2.28 -4.14
CA ALA A 171 -6.95 0.97 -4.09
C ALA A 171 -6.59 0.19 -2.81
N ILE A 172 -5.30 0.13 -2.47
CA ILE A 172 -4.81 -0.51 -1.24
C ILE A 172 -5.38 0.21 -0.02
N PHE A 173 -5.30 1.55 -0.03
CA PHE A 173 -5.76 2.37 1.07
C PHE A 173 -7.26 2.20 1.36
N LEU A 174 -8.10 2.05 0.34
CA LEU A 174 -9.54 1.83 0.50
C LEU A 174 -9.93 0.42 0.96
N THR A 175 -9.03 -0.57 0.95
CA THR A 175 -9.35 -1.99 1.21
C THR A 175 -10.12 -2.21 2.51
N GLY A 176 -9.72 -1.56 3.61
CA GLY A 176 -10.43 -1.66 4.89
C GLY A 176 -11.84 -1.07 4.84
N ALA A 177 -12.02 0.05 4.15
CA ALA A 177 -13.34 0.65 3.93
C ALA A 177 -14.23 -0.18 2.99
N VAL A 178 -13.64 -0.85 2.00
CA VAL A 178 -14.34 -1.80 1.12
C VAL A 178 -14.85 -3.00 1.91
N PHE A 179 -14.03 -3.57 2.81
CA PHE A 179 -14.48 -4.65 3.71
C PHE A 179 -15.71 -4.24 4.52
N VAL A 180 -15.67 -3.07 5.16
CA VAL A 180 -16.82 -2.53 5.92
C VAL A 180 -18.02 -2.26 5.01
N SER A 181 -17.78 -1.76 3.79
CA SER A 181 -18.85 -1.50 2.82
C SER A 181 -19.57 -2.79 2.40
N PHE A 182 -18.83 -3.88 2.15
CA PHE A 182 -19.43 -5.19 1.90
C PHE A 182 -20.22 -5.70 3.11
N ASN A 183 -19.64 -5.62 4.31
CA ASN A 183 -20.32 -5.98 5.55
C ASN A 183 -21.66 -5.23 5.69
N ASP A 184 -21.64 -3.91 5.52
CA ASP A 184 -22.81 -3.06 5.75
C ASP A 184 -23.88 -3.21 4.66
N LEU A 185 -23.50 -3.62 3.45
CA LEU A 185 -24.46 -3.99 2.41
C LEU A 185 -25.12 -5.36 2.69
N LEU A 186 -24.34 -6.34 3.16
CA LEU A 186 -24.86 -7.66 3.53
C LEU A 186 -25.78 -7.58 4.76
N PHE A 187 -25.37 -6.80 5.77
CA PHE A 187 -26.10 -6.60 7.02
C PHE A 187 -26.82 -5.26 7.06
N TYR A 188 -27.46 -4.87 5.95
CA TYR A 188 -28.06 -3.53 5.79
C TYR A 188 -29.12 -3.13 6.82
N LYS A 189 -29.68 -4.09 7.57
CA LYS A 189 -30.60 -3.81 8.68
C LYS A 189 -29.88 -3.30 9.94
N ASN A 190 -28.63 -3.71 10.14
CA ASN A 190 -27.76 -3.35 11.26
C ASN A 190 -26.34 -3.04 10.73
N PRO A 191 -26.15 -1.96 9.96
CA PRO A 191 -24.84 -1.61 9.43
C PRO A 191 -23.89 -1.20 10.56
N TYR A 192 -22.60 -1.50 10.39
CA TYR A 192 -21.55 -1.11 11.33
C TYR A 192 -21.28 0.40 11.29
N TYR A 193 -21.16 0.99 10.09
CA TYR A 193 -20.81 2.41 9.95
C TYR A 193 -21.44 3.12 8.75
N PHE A 194 -21.40 2.52 7.56
CA PHE A 194 -21.88 3.13 6.34
C PHE A 194 -23.36 2.82 6.10
N ASN A 195 -24.08 3.80 5.55
CA ASN A 195 -25.36 3.51 4.90
C ASN A 195 -25.12 2.94 3.49
N LYS A 196 -26.17 2.41 2.87
CA LYS A 196 -26.09 1.77 1.53
C LYS A 196 -25.41 2.66 0.49
N ILE A 197 -25.74 3.95 0.47
CA ILE A 197 -25.19 4.89 -0.52
C ILE A 197 -23.69 5.07 -0.32
N LYS A 198 -23.24 5.32 0.91
CA LYS A 198 -21.81 5.49 1.23
C LYS A 198 -21.00 4.23 0.91
N ALA A 199 -21.54 3.06 1.22
CA ALA A 199 -20.91 1.78 0.91
C ALA A 199 -20.75 1.58 -0.61
N VAL A 200 -21.79 1.87 -1.40
CA VAL A 200 -21.74 1.79 -2.87
C VAL A 200 -20.74 2.78 -3.45
N VAL A 201 -20.70 4.02 -2.95
CA VAL A 201 -19.71 5.04 -3.38
C VAL A 201 -18.27 4.53 -3.21
N ILE A 202 -17.95 3.94 -2.06
CA ILE A 202 -16.61 3.39 -1.79
C ILE A 202 -16.28 2.25 -2.74
N ILE A 203 -17.21 1.31 -2.93
CA ILE A 203 -17.01 0.16 -3.82
C ILE A 203 -16.80 0.63 -5.28
N ILE A 204 -17.62 1.55 -5.77
CA ILE A 204 -17.48 2.10 -7.13
C ILE A 204 -16.10 2.78 -7.29
N ALA A 205 -15.74 3.69 -6.38
CA ALA A 205 -14.44 4.36 -6.42
C ALA A 205 -13.28 3.36 -6.43
N SER A 206 -13.38 2.29 -5.63
CA SER A 206 -12.36 1.24 -5.54
C SER A 206 -12.18 0.47 -6.86
N VAL A 207 -13.28 0.17 -7.58
CA VAL A 207 -13.24 -0.50 -8.89
C VAL A 207 -12.65 0.41 -9.97
N LEU A 208 -12.97 1.71 -9.92
CA LEU A 208 -12.45 2.69 -10.87
C LEU A 208 -10.93 2.88 -10.80
N THR A 209 -10.27 2.46 -9.71
CA THR A 209 -8.80 2.48 -9.60
C THR A 209 -8.12 1.56 -10.60
N THR A 210 -8.84 0.53 -11.09
CA THR A 210 -8.33 -0.51 -12.00
C THR A 210 -6.97 -1.08 -11.57
N SER A 211 -6.74 -1.18 -10.26
CA SER A 211 -5.50 -1.68 -9.68
C SER A 211 -5.59 -3.19 -9.41
N SER A 212 -4.64 -3.96 -9.95
CA SER A 212 -4.52 -5.39 -9.66
C SER A 212 -4.30 -5.68 -8.17
N ALA A 213 -3.53 -4.83 -7.47
CA ALA A 213 -3.32 -4.95 -6.03
C ALA A 213 -4.62 -4.76 -5.24
N GLY A 214 -5.46 -3.82 -5.66
CA GLY A 214 -6.79 -3.61 -5.07
C GLY A 214 -7.70 -4.81 -5.30
N TYR A 215 -7.76 -5.32 -6.54
CA TYR A 215 -8.58 -6.48 -6.88
C TYR A 215 -8.19 -7.74 -6.10
N LEU A 216 -6.89 -7.96 -5.87
CA LEU A 216 -6.39 -9.05 -5.02
C LEU A 216 -6.84 -8.87 -3.56
N GLY A 217 -6.81 -7.65 -3.03
CA GLY A 217 -7.38 -7.33 -1.72
C GLY A 217 -8.89 -7.61 -1.65
N TYR A 218 -9.66 -7.25 -2.67
CA TYR A 218 -11.11 -7.49 -2.72
C TYR A 218 -11.44 -8.99 -2.84
N PHE A 219 -10.62 -9.74 -3.57
CA PHE A 219 -10.72 -11.20 -3.59
C PHE A 219 -10.53 -11.80 -2.20
N PHE A 220 -9.51 -11.39 -1.45
CA PHE A 220 -9.32 -11.86 -0.07
C PHE A 220 -10.47 -11.46 0.87
N ILE A 221 -11.02 -10.25 0.71
CA ILE A 221 -12.22 -9.84 1.44
C ILE A 221 -13.37 -10.83 1.19
N LEU A 222 -13.65 -11.17 -0.07
CA LEU A 222 -14.68 -12.17 -0.41
C LEU A 222 -14.39 -13.53 0.22
N VAL A 223 -13.14 -14.00 0.19
CA VAL A 223 -12.74 -15.26 0.85
C VAL A 223 -12.97 -15.22 2.37
N ILE A 224 -12.65 -14.10 3.02
CA ILE A 224 -12.90 -13.93 4.47
C ILE A 224 -14.40 -13.99 4.77
N PHE A 225 -15.24 -13.33 3.95
CA PHE A 225 -16.69 -13.43 4.08
C PHE A 225 -17.19 -14.86 3.87
N LEU A 226 -16.65 -15.59 2.89
CA LEU A 226 -16.97 -17.00 2.66
C LEU A 226 -16.71 -17.86 3.89
N VAL A 227 -15.52 -17.73 4.47
CA VAL A 227 -15.11 -18.51 5.64
C VAL A 227 -15.99 -18.17 6.85
N ASN A 228 -16.19 -16.88 7.12
CA ASN A 228 -16.88 -16.42 8.33
C ASN A 228 -18.38 -16.71 8.35
N PHE A 229 -19.05 -16.71 7.20
CA PHE A 229 -20.52 -16.85 7.13
C PHE A 229 -21.00 -18.23 6.65
N GLY A 230 -20.07 -19.16 6.40
CA GLY A 230 -20.37 -20.55 6.07
C GLY A 230 -19.75 -20.96 4.74
N PHE A 231 -18.50 -21.45 4.82
CA PHE A 231 -17.66 -21.78 3.67
C PHE A 231 -18.40 -22.64 2.64
N ILE A 232 -19.06 -23.72 3.06
CA ILE A 232 -19.74 -24.63 2.13
C ILE A 232 -20.91 -23.93 1.42
N ARG A 233 -21.72 -23.17 2.14
CA ARG A 233 -22.93 -22.53 1.58
C ARG A 233 -22.58 -21.49 0.52
N TYR A 234 -21.53 -20.71 0.75
CA TYR A 234 -21.18 -19.62 -0.13
C TYR A 234 -20.06 -19.97 -1.13
N ALA A 235 -19.16 -20.91 -0.83
CA ALA A 235 -18.16 -21.36 -1.80
C ALA A 235 -18.82 -22.02 -3.02
N LEU A 236 -19.93 -22.76 -2.83
CA LEU A 236 -20.71 -23.32 -3.94
C LEU A 236 -21.26 -22.26 -4.90
N ILE A 237 -21.42 -21.01 -4.46
CA ILE A 237 -21.92 -19.90 -5.29
C ILE A 237 -20.76 -19.04 -5.80
N ILE A 238 -19.83 -18.68 -4.91
CA ILE A 238 -18.73 -17.76 -5.24
C ILE A 238 -17.67 -18.45 -6.08
N THR A 239 -17.37 -19.73 -5.90
CA THR A 239 -16.36 -20.42 -6.71
C THR A 239 -16.76 -20.50 -8.19
N PRO A 240 -17.99 -20.93 -8.56
CA PRO A 240 -18.44 -20.83 -9.96
C PRO A 240 -18.45 -19.41 -10.48
N LEU A 241 -18.89 -18.43 -9.69
CA LEU A 241 -18.91 -17.03 -10.10
C LEU A 241 -17.51 -16.48 -10.35
N ALA A 242 -16.55 -16.77 -9.46
CA ALA A 242 -15.16 -16.37 -9.59
C ALA A 242 -14.51 -17.03 -10.80
N LEU A 243 -14.82 -18.31 -11.07
CA LEU A 243 -14.37 -19.02 -12.28
C LEU A 243 -14.94 -18.36 -13.54
N ILE A 244 -16.23 -18.02 -13.56
CA ILE A 244 -16.85 -17.31 -14.69
C ILE A 244 -16.15 -15.97 -14.91
N ILE A 245 -15.96 -15.17 -13.85
CA ILE A 245 -15.26 -13.88 -13.93
C ILE A 245 -13.83 -14.07 -14.44
N PHE A 246 -13.10 -15.05 -13.92
CA PHE A 246 -11.75 -15.37 -14.35
C PHE A 246 -11.70 -15.74 -15.83
N VAL A 247 -12.57 -16.64 -16.29
CA VAL A 247 -12.68 -17.04 -17.70
C VAL A 247 -13.02 -15.84 -18.58
N GLN A 248 -13.92 -14.96 -18.14
CA GLN A 248 -14.25 -13.74 -18.87
C GLN A 248 -13.06 -12.77 -18.95
N LEU A 249 -12.32 -12.57 -17.86
CA LEU A 249 -11.12 -11.72 -17.87
C LEU A 249 -10.01 -12.33 -18.74
N TYR A 250 -9.76 -13.63 -18.61
CA TYR A 250 -8.73 -14.35 -19.37
C TYR A 250 -8.99 -14.35 -20.87
N ASN A 251 -10.24 -14.50 -21.30
CA ASN A 251 -10.57 -14.55 -22.73
C ASN A 251 -10.75 -13.16 -23.36
N ASN A 252 -11.18 -12.14 -22.60
CA ASN A 252 -11.56 -10.85 -23.18
C ASN A 252 -10.63 -9.68 -22.81
N VAL A 253 -9.70 -9.85 -21.86
CA VAL A 253 -8.77 -8.79 -21.44
C VAL A 253 -7.32 -9.22 -21.74
N PRO A 254 -6.76 -8.83 -22.90
CA PRO A 254 -5.42 -9.24 -23.30
C PRO A 254 -4.36 -8.96 -22.23
N ALA A 255 -4.38 -7.76 -21.64
CA ALA A 255 -3.45 -7.39 -20.58
C ALA A 255 -3.52 -8.29 -19.33
N PHE A 256 -4.69 -8.85 -19.02
CA PHE A 256 -4.86 -9.80 -17.92
C PHE A 256 -4.27 -11.16 -18.30
N LYS A 257 -4.60 -11.65 -19.50
CA LYS A 257 -4.06 -12.90 -20.04
C LYS A 257 -2.53 -12.88 -20.09
N ASP A 258 -1.94 -11.85 -20.67
CA ASP A 258 -0.48 -11.69 -20.81
C ASP A 258 0.22 -11.68 -19.44
N ARG A 259 -0.36 -11.01 -18.44
CA ARG A 259 0.16 -11.01 -17.07
C ARG A 259 0.02 -12.38 -16.42
N PHE A 260 -1.10 -13.06 -16.59
CA PHE A 260 -1.34 -14.37 -16.00
C PHE A 260 -0.38 -15.42 -16.58
N GLU A 261 -0.34 -15.53 -17.91
CA GLU A 261 0.54 -16.46 -18.61
C GLU A 261 2.01 -16.15 -18.37
N GLY A 262 2.42 -14.89 -18.47
CA GLY A 262 3.80 -14.48 -18.21
C GLY A 262 4.24 -14.75 -16.77
N SER A 263 3.34 -14.63 -15.80
CA SER A 263 3.63 -14.98 -14.39
C SER A 263 3.71 -16.50 -14.22
N LEU A 264 2.78 -17.26 -14.80
CA LEU A 264 2.80 -18.72 -14.69
C LEU A 264 4.06 -19.32 -15.31
N GLU A 265 4.42 -18.87 -16.52
CA GLU A 265 5.59 -19.33 -17.26
C GLU A 265 6.88 -19.07 -16.48
N ILE A 266 7.10 -17.83 -16.03
CA ILE A 266 8.37 -17.46 -15.38
C ILE A 266 8.52 -18.12 -14.01
N PHE A 267 7.44 -18.25 -13.22
CA PHE A 267 7.50 -18.91 -11.91
C PHE A 267 7.64 -20.44 -12.03
N THR A 268 7.21 -21.03 -13.14
CA THR A 268 7.34 -22.49 -13.36
C THR A 268 8.70 -22.85 -13.98
N THR A 269 9.17 -22.06 -14.94
CA THR A 269 10.35 -22.40 -15.76
C THR A 269 11.61 -21.64 -15.36
N GLY A 270 11.47 -20.52 -14.66
CA GLY A 270 12.55 -19.57 -14.39
C GLY A 270 13.07 -18.81 -15.61
N LYS A 271 12.43 -18.98 -16.79
CA LYS A 271 12.84 -18.37 -18.05
C LYS A 271 11.87 -17.26 -18.46
N PHE A 272 12.40 -16.24 -19.14
CA PHE A 272 11.60 -15.17 -19.72
C PHE A 272 12.21 -14.70 -21.03
N GLU A 273 11.36 -14.16 -21.91
CA GLU A 273 11.77 -13.57 -23.18
C GLU A 273 11.41 -12.09 -23.21
N ILE A 274 12.41 -11.24 -23.42
CA ILE A 274 12.22 -9.79 -23.52
C ILE A 274 11.30 -9.47 -24.71
N GLY A 275 10.25 -8.69 -24.46
CA GLY A 275 9.27 -8.30 -25.48
C GLY A 275 8.12 -9.31 -25.66
N LYS A 276 8.20 -10.50 -25.05
CA LYS A 276 7.08 -11.47 -25.02
C LYS A 276 6.52 -11.65 -23.60
N THR A 277 7.38 -11.89 -22.63
CA THR A 277 6.95 -12.04 -21.23
C THR A 277 6.57 -10.67 -20.66
N ASN A 278 5.46 -10.62 -19.91
CA ASN A 278 4.98 -9.37 -19.33
C ASN A 278 6.02 -8.75 -18.36
N GLY A 279 6.35 -7.47 -18.56
CA GLY A 279 7.38 -6.79 -17.77
C GLY A 279 7.11 -6.77 -16.26
N SER A 280 5.86 -6.56 -15.83
CA SER A 280 5.49 -6.60 -14.41
C SER A 280 5.72 -7.98 -13.80
N SER A 281 5.44 -9.04 -14.55
CA SER A 281 5.69 -10.44 -14.13
C SER A 281 7.18 -10.72 -13.99
N ILE A 282 8.01 -10.23 -14.92
CA ILE A 282 9.47 -10.36 -14.84
C ILE A 282 10.00 -9.65 -13.59
N ILE A 283 9.57 -8.42 -13.33
CA ILE A 283 10.02 -7.64 -12.17
C ILE A 283 9.57 -8.32 -10.88
N LEU A 284 8.34 -8.85 -10.81
CA LEU A 284 7.83 -9.56 -9.63
C LEU A 284 8.66 -10.82 -9.34
N TYR A 285 8.90 -11.64 -10.37
CA TYR A 285 9.70 -12.85 -10.23
C TYR A 285 11.15 -12.54 -9.86
N ASN A 286 11.78 -11.54 -10.48
CA ASN A 286 13.16 -11.15 -10.17
C ASN A 286 13.30 -10.74 -8.70
N ASN A 287 12.38 -9.90 -8.17
CA ASN A 287 12.43 -9.50 -6.77
C ASN A 287 12.10 -10.66 -5.81
N TYR A 288 11.23 -11.58 -6.22
CA TYR A 288 11.00 -12.83 -5.47
C TYR A 288 12.27 -13.69 -5.42
N HIS A 289 12.95 -13.89 -6.56
CA HIS A 289 14.20 -14.62 -6.66
C HIS A 289 15.28 -13.97 -5.78
N ILE A 290 15.46 -12.66 -5.86
CA ILE A 290 16.40 -11.90 -5.03
C ILE A 290 16.10 -12.10 -3.54
N ALA A 291 14.84 -11.97 -3.13
CA ALA A 291 14.46 -12.13 -1.73
C ALA A 291 14.73 -13.56 -1.22
N VAL A 292 14.44 -14.57 -2.04
CA VAL A 292 14.67 -15.99 -1.70
C VAL A 292 16.16 -16.31 -1.63
N GLU A 293 16.97 -15.89 -2.60
CA GLU A 293 18.42 -16.13 -2.57
C GLU A 293 19.08 -15.40 -1.39
N ASN A 294 18.70 -14.15 -1.13
CA ASN A 294 19.19 -13.41 0.03
C ASN A 294 18.79 -14.06 1.36
N PHE A 295 17.56 -14.60 1.45
CA PHE A 295 17.10 -15.35 2.62
C PHE A 295 17.86 -16.67 2.83
N LYS A 296 18.18 -17.39 1.75
CA LYS A 296 18.98 -18.62 1.83
C LYS A 296 20.39 -18.34 2.35
N GLU A 297 21.01 -17.25 1.91
CA GLU A 297 22.33 -16.84 2.39
C GLU A 297 22.28 -16.21 3.79
N ASN A 298 21.20 -15.49 4.11
CA ASN A 298 21.03 -14.71 5.32
C ASN A 298 19.65 -14.99 5.94
N PHE A 299 19.54 -16.10 6.68
CA PHE A 299 18.28 -16.56 7.27
C PHE A 299 17.59 -15.53 8.19
N LEU A 300 18.37 -14.67 8.84
CA LEU A 300 17.86 -13.58 9.70
C LEU A 300 17.60 -12.26 8.93
N GLY A 301 17.78 -12.27 7.61
CA GLY A 301 17.71 -11.08 6.76
C GLY A 301 18.99 -10.25 6.78
N THR A 302 19.00 -9.19 5.98
CA THR A 302 20.17 -8.30 5.79
C THR A 302 19.96 -6.89 6.35
N GLY A 303 18.94 -6.70 7.20
CA GLY A 303 18.60 -5.44 7.86
C GLY A 303 17.71 -4.53 7.00
N LEU A 304 17.02 -3.58 7.64
CA LEU A 304 16.10 -2.66 6.97
C LEU A 304 16.79 -1.86 5.85
N GLY A 305 16.14 -1.74 4.70
CA GLY A 305 16.67 -1.03 3.52
C GLY A 305 17.78 -1.75 2.75
N SER A 306 18.07 -3.02 3.06
CA SER A 306 19.12 -3.80 2.40
C SER A 306 18.72 -4.43 1.06
N HIS A 307 17.43 -4.47 0.72
CA HIS A 307 16.98 -5.11 -0.51
C HIS A 307 17.67 -4.60 -1.79
N PRO A 308 17.96 -3.29 -1.96
CA PRO A 308 18.75 -2.80 -3.10
C PRO A 308 20.15 -3.43 -3.21
N THR A 309 20.81 -3.68 -2.07
CA THR A 309 22.12 -4.34 -2.03
C THR A 309 22.00 -5.82 -2.40
N ALA A 310 20.94 -6.50 -1.96
CA ALA A 310 20.63 -7.86 -2.39
C ALA A 310 20.30 -7.92 -3.88
N TYR A 311 19.62 -6.91 -4.43
CA TYR A 311 19.33 -6.79 -5.86
C TYR A 311 20.62 -6.76 -6.68
N ASP A 312 21.61 -5.97 -6.28
CA ASP A 312 22.89 -5.90 -7.01
C ASP A 312 23.64 -7.25 -7.04
N LYS A 313 23.46 -8.07 -6.00
CA LYS A 313 24.02 -9.42 -5.90
C LYS A 313 23.25 -10.42 -6.77
N HIS A 314 21.95 -10.58 -6.53
CA HIS A 314 21.16 -11.73 -7.01
C HIS A 314 20.25 -11.44 -8.22
N SER A 315 20.13 -10.17 -8.65
CA SER A 315 19.22 -9.84 -9.76
C SER A 315 19.61 -10.54 -11.06
N ILE A 316 18.65 -11.26 -11.63
CA ILE A 316 18.78 -11.92 -12.94
C ILE A 316 18.51 -10.94 -14.09
N THR A 317 18.03 -9.74 -13.81
CA THR A 317 17.75 -8.70 -14.82
C THR A 317 18.75 -7.54 -14.80
N LYS A 318 19.71 -7.51 -13.87
CA LYS A 318 20.63 -6.37 -13.68
C LYS A 318 21.46 -5.99 -14.92
N HIS A 319 21.72 -6.96 -15.80
CA HIS A 319 22.50 -6.76 -17.03
C HIS A 319 21.64 -6.26 -18.21
N ILE A 320 20.31 -6.25 -18.07
CA ILE A 320 19.39 -5.80 -19.10
C ILE A 320 19.33 -4.27 -19.05
N LYS A 321 19.89 -3.62 -20.09
CA LYS A 321 19.96 -2.15 -20.19
C LYS A 321 18.64 -1.47 -20.56
N MET A 322 17.58 -2.25 -20.82
CA MET A 322 16.27 -1.69 -21.16
C MET A 322 15.64 -1.03 -19.94
N THR A 323 15.06 0.16 -20.14
CA THR A 323 14.37 0.90 -19.09
C THR A 323 13.21 0.09 -18.52
N GLY A 324 13.04 0.16 -17.19
CA GLY A 324 11.95 -0.49 -16.48
C GLY A 324 12.31 -1.79 -15.75
N PHE A 325 13.42 -2.47 -16.09
CA PHE A 325 13.80 -3.75 -15.45
C PHE A 325 14.39 -3.59 -14.05
N ALA A 326 14.88 -2.39 -13.72
CA ALA A 326 15.32 -2.00 -12.38
C ALA A 326 14.20 -1.32 -11.56
N ASN A 327 13.00 -1.20 -12.12
CA ASN A 327 11.87 -0.64 -11.36
C ASN A 327 11.61 -1.50 -10.12
N ASN A 328 11.22 -0.84 -9.03
CA ASN A 328 10.97 -1.47 -7.73
C ASN A 328 12.18 -2.11 -7.05
N GLN A 329 13.43 -1.87 -7.49
CA GLN A 329 14.63 -2.30 -6.75
C GLN A 329 14.62 -1.82 -5.29
N GLN A 330 14.06 -0.63 -5.04
CA GLN A 330 13.97 -0.05 -3.69
C GLN A 330 12.83 -0.63 -2.85
N ASP A 331 11.77 -1.14 -3.50
CA ASP A 331 10.51 -1.54 -2.84
C ASP A 331 10.22 -3.04 -2.93
N ALA A 332 11.12 -3.82 -3.55
CA ALA A 332 11.02 -5.26 -3.77
C ALA A 332 9.78 -5.73 -4.56
N ASN A 333 9.05 -4.80 -5.20
CA ASN A 333 7.75 -4.97 -5.88
C ASN A 333 6.59 -5.39 -4.95
N ALA A 334 6.86 -6.22 -3.93
CA ALA A 334 5.91 -6.64 -2.92
C ALA A 334 6.52 -6.52 -1.52
N MET A 335 5.71 -6.06 -0.56
CA MET A 335 6.14 -5.94 0.84
C MET A 335 6.61 -7.28 1.42
N PHE A 336 6.00 -8.39 1.00
CA PHE A 336 6.44 -9.74 1.39
C PHE A 336 7.89 -10.01 0.99
N ASN A 337 8.26 -9.73 -0.27
CA ASN A 337 9.64 -9.92 -0.74
C ASN A 337 10.62 -9.04 0.04
N ARG A 338 10.20 -7.80 0.35
CA ARG A 338 11.00 -6.87 1.14
C ARG A 338 11.26 -7.38 2.54
N LEU A 339 10.21 -7.83 3.24
CA LEU A 339 10.35 -8.39 4.60
C LEU A 339 11.18 -9.67 4.59
N LEU A 340 10.92 -10.59 3.66
CA LEU A 340 11.71 -11.82 3.53
C LEU A 340 13.21 -11.51 3.33
N SER A 341 13.52 -10.51 2.50
CA SER A 341 14.90 -10.10 2.23
C SER A 341 15.54 -9.34 3.41
N GLU A 342 14.86 -8.34 3.97
CA GLU A 342 15.44 -7.40 4.93
C GLU A 342 15.41 -7.93 6.36
N THR A 343 14.38 -8.69 6.74
CA THR A 343 14.16 -9.16 8.12
C THR A 343 14.18 -10.68 8.25
N GLY A 344 14.25 -11.42 7.14
CA GLY A 344 14.34 -12.89 7.15
C GLY A 344 13.19 -13.52 7.93
N ILE A 345 13.50 -14.53 8.74
CA ILE A 345 12.49 -15.24 9.55
C ILE A 345 11.85 -14.38 10.65
N LEU A 346 12.46 -13.23 10.98
CA LEU A 346 11.97 -12.36 12.07
C LEU A 346 10.80 -11.46 11.65
N GLY A 347 10.65 -11.20 10.35
CA GLY A 347 9.50 -10.46 9.79
C GLY A 347 8.49 -11.39 9.18
#